data_AF-A0A6A2XQR6-F1
#
_entry.id   AF-A0A6A2XQR6-F1
#
_cell.length_a   1.000
_cell.length_b   1.000
_cell.length_c   1.000
_cell.angle_alpha   90.00
_cell.angle_beta   90.00
_cell.angle_gamma   90.00
#
_symmetry.space_group_name_H-M   'P 1'
#
loop_
_entity.id
_entity.type
_entity.pdbx_description
1 polymer ?
#
loop_
_entity_poly.entity_id
_entity_poly.type
_entity_poly.pdbx_seq_one_letter_code
_entity_poly.pdbx_strand_id
1 'polypeptide(L)'
;MEAVQGITKTVTFQAPVLCQACGGQGVPPGVKPERCRHCGGLGMLSMNKGFMSIRSTCPHCGGTGQFVSKLCNSCNGSRLVKGQKTVKLDIMPGVDNNETLKVYGSGGADPDGTHPGDLYVTIKVRQDPVFRREGANIHIDAVLNVALATLGGTIQFPTLTGDVLKVRPGTQPGQKVVLKNKGIKTRNSYSFGDQYVHFKVSIPNKKEMTVDH
;
A
#
# COMPACT_ATOMS: atom_id res chain seq x y z
N MET A 1 2.43 -15.43 -1.71
CA MET A 1 3.23 -15.28 -2.94
C MET A 1 3.23 -13.87 -3.54
N GLU A 2 2.15 -13.10 -3.44
CA GLU A 2 2.07 -11.73 -4.02
C GLU A 2 3.27 -10.83 -3.66
N ALA A 3 3.68 -10.80 -2.39
CA ALA A 3 4.81 -9.98 -1.94
C ALA A 3 6.16 -10.42 -2.54
N VAL A 4 6.30 -11.68 -2.97
CA VAL A 4 7.52 -12.22 -3.57
C VAL A 4 7.60 -11.86 -5.06
N GLN A 5 6.49 -12.00 -5.77
CA GLN A 5 6.43 -11.81 -7.23
C GLN A 5 6.15 -10.36 -7.64
N GLY A 6 5.66 -9.53 -6.72
CA GLY A 6 5.11 -8.23 -7.04
C GLY A 6 3.67 -8.35 -7.54
N ILE A 7 2.89 -7.30 -7.35
CA ILE A 7 1.50 -7.26 -7.80
C ILE A 7 1.04 -5.82 -7.99
N THR A 8 0.21 -5.62 -9.00
CA THR A 8 -0.55 -4.39 -9.15
C THR A 8 -1.91 -4.56 -8.49
N LYS A 9 -2.23 -3.73 -7.49
CA LYS A 9 -3.53 -3.75 -6.80
C LYS A 9 -4.22 -2.39 -6.87
N THR A 10 -5.53 -2.40 -7.02
CA THR A 10 -6.35 -1.20 -6.97
C THR A 10 -6.95 -1.05 -5.57
N VAL A 11 -6.78 0.11 -4.95
CA VAL A 11 -7.32 0.42 -3.63
C VAL A 11 -8.35 1.54 -3.76
N THR A 12 -9.51 1.33 -3.16
CA THR A 12 -10.61 2.30 -3.11
C THR A 12 -10.83 2.73 -1.66
N PHE A 13 -10.87 4.03 -1.41
CA PHE A 13 -11.05 4.60 -0.08
C PHE A 13 -11.86 5.91 -0.12
N GLN A 14 -12.39 6.32 1.03
CA GLN A 14 -13.13 7.56 1.18
C GLN A 14 -12.17 8.71 1.48
N ALA A 15 -12.25 9.80 0.71
CA ALA A 15 -11.45 10.99 0.92
C ALA A 15 -12.24 12.26 0.53
N PRO A 16 -11.80 13.45 0.98
CA PRO A 16 -12.26 14.70 0.39
C PRO A 16 -11.92 14.71 -1.10
N VAL A 17 -12.91 14.93 -1.95
CA VAL A 17 -12.77 15.08 -3.40
C VAL A 17 -13.39 16.40 -3.84
N LEU A 18 -12.93 16.95 -4.96
CA LEU A 18 -13.52 18.16 -5.53
C LEU A 18 -14.99 17.93 -5.82
N CYS A 19 -15.82 18.90 -5.42
CA CYS A 19 -17.24 18.88 -5.70
C CYS A 19 -17.45 19.00 -7.22
N GLN A 20 -17.92 17.90 -7.83
CA GLN A 20 -18.17 17.82 -9.27
C GLN A 20 -19.28 18.79 -9.72
N ALA A 21 -20.28 19.04 -8.86
CA ALA A 21 -21.39 19.93 -9.17
C ALA A 21 -20.97 21.39 -9.40
N CYS A 22 -19.88 21.84 -8.77
CA CYS A 22 -19.33 23.18 -8.96
C CYS A 22 -17.90 23.21 -9.51
N GLY A 23 -17.33 22.05 -9.90
CA GLY A 23 -15.93 21.93 -10.29
C GLY A 23 -14.95 22.47 -9.24
N GLY A 24 -15.27 22.37 -7.94
CA GLY A 24 -14.45 22.91 -6.87
C GLY A 24 -14.51 24.44 -6.67
N GLN A 25 -15.39 25.17 -7.34
CA GLN A 25 -15.50 26.63 -7.15
C GLN A 25 -16.26 27.03 -5.86
N GLY A 26 -17.07 26.13 -5.31
CA GLY A 26 -17.92 26.40 -4.15
C GLY A 26 -19.21 27.16 -4.48
N VAL A 27 -19.38 27.56 -5.74
CA VAL A 27 -20.57 28.23 -6.28
C VAL A 27 -21.14 27.46 -7.46
N PRO A 28 -22.46 27.50 -7.72
CA PRO A 28 -23.05 26.86 -8.89
C PRO A 28 -22.43 27.39 -10.20
N PRO A 29 -22.31 26.56 -11.25
CA PRO A 29 -21.81 27.00 -12.55
C PRO A 29 -22.57 28.23 -13.07
N GLY A 30 -21.84 29.23 -13.55
CA GLY A 30 -22.41 30.47 -14.10
C GLY A 30 -22.63 31.60 -13.08
N VAL A 31 -22.50 31.34 -11.77
CA VAL A 31 -22.54 32.39 -10.74
C VAL A 31 -21.20 33.10 -10.70
N LYS A 32 -21.19 34.39 -11.04
CA LYS A 32 -20.00 35.24 -10.94
C LYS A 32 -19.92 35.89 -9.56
N PRO A 33 -18.76 35.87 -8.88
CA PRO A 33 -18.58 36.62 -7.66
C PRO A 33 -18.69 38.13 -7.91
N GLU A 34 -19.47 38.82 -7.10
CA GLU A 34 -19.57 40.28 -7.09
C GLU A 34 -18.54 40.88 -6.14
N ARG A 35 -17.93 42.01 -6.52
CA ARG A 35 -16.96 42.69 -5.67
C ARG A 35 -17.63 43.20 -4.39
N CYS A 36 -17.05 42.90 -3.22
CA CYS A 36 -17.55 43.42 -1.96
C CYS A 36 -17.47 44.95 -1.94
N ARG A 37 -18.62 45.62 -1.82
CA ARG A 37 -18.72 47.09 -1.82
C ARG A 37 -18.12 47.71 -0.56
N HIS A 38 -18.16 47.01 0.57
CA HIS A 38 -17.68 47.52 1.86
C HIS A 38 -16.15 47.62 1.94
N CYS A 39 -15.42 46.60 1.44
CA CYS A 39 -13.97 46.62 1.41
C CYS A 39 -13.39 46.90 0.02
N GLY A 40 -14.23 47.25 -0.95
CA GLY A 40 -13.82 47.45 -2.34
C GLY A 40 -13.03 46.25 -2.90
N GLY A 41 -13.40 45.01 -2.58
CA GLY A 41 -12.67 43.84 -3.08
C GLY A 41 -11.41 43.42 -2.31
N LEU A 42 -10.99 44.18 -1.31
CA LEU A 42 -9.72 43.94 -0.60
C LEU A 42 -9.77 42.82 0.45
N GLY A 43 -10.97 42.35 0.84
CA GLY A 43 -11.14 41.37 1.91
C GLY A 43 -10.88 41.91 3.33
N MET A 44 -10.29 43.09 3.45
CA MET A 44 -9.95 43.74 4.71
C MET A 44 -10.37 45.21 4.73
N LEU A 45 -10.65 45.73 5.93
CA LEU A 45 -10.91 47.14 6.19
C LEU A 45 -9.71 47.72 6.94
N SER A 46 -9.27 48.91 6.53
CA SER A 46 -8.18 49.63 7.19
C SER A 46 -8.76 50.78 7.98
N MET A 47 -8.56 50.79 9.30
CA MET A 47 -8.94 51.88 10.18
C MET A 47 -7.68 52.61 10.62
N ASN A 48 -7.56 53.88 10.23
CA ASN A 48 -6.45 54.73 10.66
C ASN A 48 -6.89 55.48 11.93
N LYS A 49 -6.17 55.26 13.04
CA LYS A 49 -6.34 56.03 14.28
C LYS A 49 -5.03 56.73 14.58
N GLY A 50 -4.92 57.98 14.13
CA GLY A 50 -3.70 58.76 14.20
C GLY A 50 -2.58 58.10 13.38
N PHE A 51 -1.43 57.86 14.02
CA PHE A 51 -0.23 57.28 13.40
C PHE A 51 -0.31 55.75 13.20
N MET A 52 -1.34 55.10 13.76
CA MET A 52 -1.51 53.64 13.68
C MET A 52 -2.60 53.28 12.67
N SER A 53 -2.27 52.39 11.74
CA SER A 53 -3.21 51.78 10.80
C SER A 53 -3.49 50.34 11.22
N ILE A 54 -4.74 50.05 11.60
CA ILE A 54 -5.17 48.71 12.00
C ILE A 54 -5.95 48.12 10.83
N ARG A 55 -5.49 46.95 10.35
CA ARG A 55 -6.20 46.16 9.34
C ARG A 55 -7.01 45.08 10.04
N SER A 56 -8.29 45.00 9.72
CA SER A 56 -9.18 43.94 10.19
C SER A 56 -9.85 43.26 9.01
N THR A 57 -10.16 41.97 9.14
CA THR A 57 -10.94 41.24 8.14
C THR A 57 -12.29 41.94 7.93
N CYS A 58 -12.72 42.07 6.68
CA CYS A 58 -14.01 42.67 6.37
C CYS A 58 -15.13 41.76 6.89
N PRO A 59 -15.97 42.19 7.85
CA PRO A 59 -16.99 41.34 8.45
C PRO A 59 -18.11 40.98 7.46
N HIS A 60 -18.26 41.79 6.40
CA HIS A 60 -19.28 41.56 5.37
C HIS A 60 -18.94 40.41 4.42
N CYS A 61 -17.68 40.30 3.97
CA CYS A 61 -17.25 39.23 3.06
C CYS A 61 -16.41 38.13 3.74
N GLY A 62 -16.16 38.24 5.05
CA GLY A 62 -15.37 37.25 5.79
C GLY A 62 -13.92 37.11 5.31
N GLY A 63 -13.38 38.10 4.59
CA GLY A 63 -12.02 38.06 4.07
C GLY A 63 -11.88 37.76 2.57
N THR A 64 -12.93 37.27 1.90
CA THR A 64 -12.85 36.86 0.49
C THR A 64 -12.76 38.04 -0.49
N GLY A 65 -13.17 39.24 -0.07
CA GLY A 65 -13.30 40.42 -0.93
C GLY A 65 -14.46 40.33 -1.94
N GLN A 66 -15.19 39.21 -1.97
CA GLN A 66 -16.23 38.95 -2.96
C GLN A 66 -17.49 38.40 -2.29
N PHE A 67 -18.64 38.74 -2.85
CA PHE A 67 -19.93 38.16 -2.51
C PHE A 67 -20.36 37.21 -3.60
N VAL A 68 -20.95 36.09 -3.20
CA VAL A 68 -21.54 35.13 -4.11
C VAL A 68 -23.03 35.07 -3.80
N SER A 69 -23.87 35.22 -4.82
CA SER A 69 -25.33 35.27 -4.64
C SER A 69 -25.91 33.93 -4.18
N LYS A 70 -25.26 32.82 -4.56
CA LYS A 70 -25.64 31.47 -4.18
C LYS A 70 -24.40 30.60 -3.96
N LEU A 71 -24.44 29.80 -2.91
CA LEU A 71 -23.47 28.74 -2.67
C LEU A 71 -23.88 27.46 -3.42
N CYS A 72 -22.91 26.60 -3.71
CA CYS A 72 -23.20 25.31 -4.30
C CYS A 72 -23.95 24.44 -3.28
N ASN A 73 -25.14 23.94 -3.64
CA ASN A 73 -25.95 23.10 -2.75
C ASN A 73 -25.30 21.75 -2.38
N SER A 74 -24.37 21.26 -3.19
CA SER A 74 -23.72 19.96 -2.97
C SER A 74 -22.59 20.03 -1.95
N CYS A 75 -21.85 21.15 -1.88
CA CYS A 75 -20.73 21.32 -0.95
C CYS A 75 -20.94 22.47 0.05
N ASN A 76 -22.03 23.23 -0.05
CA ASN A 76 -22.33 24.41 0.77
C ASN A 76 -21.17 25.43 0.82
N GLY A 77 -20.49 25.64 -0.31
CA GLY A 77 -19.35 26.55 -0.40
C GLY A 77 -18.01 25.96 0.04
N SER A 78 -17.96 24.76 0.59
CA SER A 78 -16.71 24.12 1.06
C SER A 78 -15.79 23.61 -0.06
N ARG A 79 -16.29 23.58 -1.32
CA ARG A 79 -15.60 23.10 -2.54
C ARG A 79 -15.27 21.61 -2.57
N LEU A 80 -15.26 20.96 -1.42
CA LEU A 80 -14.97 19.54 -1.25
C LEU A 80 -16.21 18.77 -0.79
N VAL A 81 -16.28 17.50 -1.18
CA VAL A 81 -17.27 16.54 -0.69
C VAL A 81 -16.59 15.23 -0.33
N LYS A 82 -17.15 14.44 0.58
CA LYS A 82 -16.65 13.07 0.81
C LYS A 82 -17.01 12.20 -0.39
N GLY A 83 -16.01 11.56 -0.99
CA GLY A 83 -16.20 10.67 -2.12
C GLY A 83 -15.20 9.53 -2.15
N GLN A 84 -15.49 8.53 -2.98
CA GLN A 84 -14.56 7.43 -3.22
C GLN A 84 -13.46 7.88 -4.17
N LYS A 85 -12.22 7.56 -3.80
CA LYS A 85 -11.04 7.69 -4.66
C LYS A 85 -10.44 6.31 -4.86
N THR A 86 -10.12 6.01 -6.11
CA THR A 86 -9.54 4.74 -6.54
C THR A 86 -8.13 4.98 -7.04
N VAL A 87 -7.16 4.28 -6.46
CA VAL A 87 -5.74 4.44 -6.79
C VAL A 87 -5.16 3.08 -7.15
N LYS A 88 -4.48 3.01 -8.30
CA LYS A 88 -3.74 1.83 -8.74
C LYS A 88 -2.35 1.87 -8.11
N LEU A 89 -2.05 0.87 -7.30
CA LEU A 89 -0.77 0.69 -6.62
C LEU A 89 0.04 -0.37 -7.36
N ASP A 90 1.29 -0.07 -7.64
CA ASP A 90 2.25 -1.04 -8.11
C ASP A 90 3.17 -1.45 -6.95
N ILE A 91 3.03 -2.69 -6.50
CA ILE A 91 3.79 -3.24 -5.38
C ILE A 91 4.94 -4.05 -5.97
N MET A 92 6.15 -3.54 -5.77
CA MET A 92 7.36 -4.17 -6.29
C MET A 92 7.57 -5.57 -5.68
N PRO A 93 8.19 -6.48 -6.44
CA PRO A 93 8.63 -7.77 -5.92
C PRO A 93 9.57 -7.60 -4.74
N GLY A 94 9.44 -8.46 -3.73
CA GLY A 94 10.31 -8.49 -2.57
C GLY A 94 9.96 -7.51 -1.46
N VAL A 95 8.80 -6.85 -1.53
CA VAL A 95 8.34 -5.90 -0.49
C VAL A 95 8.26 -6.57 0.89
N ASP A 96 8.68 -5.86 1.94
CA ASP A 96 8.67 -6.39 3.31
C ASP A 96 7.33 -6.14 4.03
N ASN A 97 7.13 -6.88 5.11
CA ASN A 97 5.98 -6.66 5.99
C ASN A 97 6.13 -5.33 6.76
N ASN A 98 5.03 -4.59 6.91
CA ASN A 98 4.96 -3.25 7.50
C ASN A 98 5.66 -2.15 6.71
N GLU A 99 6.09 -2.42 5.49
CA GLU A 99 6.62 -1.38 4.61
C GLU A 99 5.52 -0.41 4.20
N THR A 100 5.82 0.89 4.17
CA THR A 100 4.86 1.93 3.79
C THR A 100 5.23 2.56 2.45
N LEU A 101 4.33 2.45 1.49
CA LEU A 101 4.42 3.09 0.19
C LEU A 101 3.74 4.46 0.25
N LYS A 102 4.48 5.49 -0.18
CA LYS A 102 3.93 6.84 -0.37
C LYS A 102 3.54 7.03 -1.84
N VAL A 103 2.28 7.37 -2.08
CA VAL A 103 1.76 7.68 -3.42
C VAL A 103 1.43 9.16 -3.49
N TYR A 104 2.24 9.89 -4.23
CA TYR A 104 2.18 11.34 -4.33
C TYR A 104 0.86 11.82 -4.97
N GLY A 105 0.26 12.87 -4.40
CA GLY A 105 -0.96 13.52 -4.90
C GLY A 105 -2.21 12.62 -4.95
N SER A 106 -2.11 11.42 -4.37
CA SER A 106 -3.17 10.41 -4.43
C SER A 106 -4.07 10.42 -3.19
N GLY A 107 -3.82 11.29 -2.21
CA GLY A 107 -4.64 11.51 -1.03
C GLY A 107 -5.86 12.40 -1.29
N GLY A 108 -6.33 13.09 -0.25
CA GLY A 108 -7.49 14.00 -0.34
C GLY A 108 -7.23 15.21 -1.23
N ALA A 109 -8.28 15.69 -1.89
CA ALA A 109 -8.23 16.94 -2.63
C ALA A 109 -8.12 18.14 -1.68
N ASP A 110 -7.40 19.14 -2.14
CA ASP A 110 -7.23 20.44 -1.49
C ASP A 110 -8.35 21.40 -1.93
N PRO A 111 -8.93 22.25 -1.04
CA PRO A 111 -9.98 23.20 -1.42
C PRO A 111 -9.57 24.20 -2.51
N ASP A 112 -8.28 24.50 -2.63
CA ASP A 112 -7.74 25.36 -3.69
C ASP A 112 -7.33 24.57 -4.94
N GLY A 113 -7.40 23.23 -4.88
CA GLY A 113 -7.17 22.34 -6.01
C GLY A 113 -5.71 22.26 -6.48
N THR A 114 -4.77 22.87 -5.75
CA THR A 114 -3.36 23.01 -6.19
C THR A 114 -2.48 21.89 -5.68
N HIS A 115 -2.68 21.45 -4.44
CA HIS A 115 -1.79 20.48 -3.78
C HIS A 115 -2.60 19.36 -3.12
N PRO A 116 -3.06 18.34 -3.88
CA PRO A 116 -3.70 17.18 -3.27
C PRO A 116 -2.74 16.50 -2.30
N GLY A 117 -3.28 16.01 -1.18
CA GLY A 117 -2.50 15.29 -0.18
C GLY A 117 -1.93 13.98 -0.73
N ASP A 118 -1.07 13.35 0.06
CA ASP A 118 -0.44 12.07 -0.30
C ASP A 118 -1.20 10.89 0.32
N LEU A 119 -1.15 9.74 -0.34
CA LEU A 119 -1.67 8.48 0.20
C LEU A 119 -0.52 7.64 0.75
N TYR A 120 -0.63 7.24 2.02
CA TYR A 120 0.30 6.31 2.66
C TYR A 120 -0.35 4.94 2.77
N VAL A 121 0.29 3.92 2.20
CA VAL A 121 -0.21 2.55 2.17
C VAL A 121 0.77 1.64 2.89
N THR A 122 0.39 1.13 4.06
CA THR A 122 1.19 0.15 4.79
C THR A 122 0.84 -1.27 4.35
N ILE A 123 1.85 -2.01 3.91
CA ILE A 123 1.70 -3.36 3.38
C ILE A 123 1.78 -4.36 4.53
N LYS A 124 0.79 -5.26 4.58
CA LYS A 124 0.76 -6.38 5.53
C LYS A 124 0.91 -7.68 4.75
N VAL A 125 2.02 -8.37 4.95
CA VAL A 125 2.28 -9.65 4.31
C VAL A 125 1.74 -10.76 5.20
N ARG A 126 0.75 -11.49 4.70
CA ARG A 126 0.18 -12.65 5.39
C ARG A 126 1.21 -13.78 5.47
N GLN A 127 1.28 -14.44 6.62
CA GLN A 127 2.08 -15.66 6.78
C GLN A 127 1.57 -16.76 5.85
N ASP A 128 2.52 -17.51 5.29
CA ASP A 128 2.22 -18.65 4.42
C ASP A 128 2.37 -19.95 5.22
N PRO A 129 1.48 -20.94 5.06
CA PRO A 129 1.55 -22.19 5.81
C PRO A 129 2.75 -23.05 5.41
N VAL A 130 3.29 -22.87 4.21
CA VAL A 130 4.40 -23.66 3.65
C VAL A 130 5.72 -22.92 3.77
N PHE A 131 5.70 -21.61 3.49
CA PHE A 131 6.91 -20.80 3.41
C PHE A 131 7.08 -19.88 4.63
N ARG A 132 8.24 -19.96 5.29
CA ARG A 132 8.66 -18.98 6.29
C ARG A 132 9.66 -18.01 5.66
N ARG A 133 9.36 -16.71 5.71
CA ARG A 133 10.26 -15.66 5.18
C ARG A 133 11.16 -15.11 6.30
N GLU A 134 12.45 -15.06 6.05
CA GLU A 134 13.47 -14.43 6.90
C GLU A 134 14.30 -13.47 6.05
N GLY A 135 13.89 -12.19 6.02
CA GLY A 135 14.46 -11.19 5.13
C GLY A 135 14.28 -11.56 3.65
N ALA A 136 15.39 -11.70 2.92
CA ALA A 136 15.41 -12.16 1.53
C ALA A 136 15.37 -13.70 1.40
N ASN A 137 15.57 -14.43 2.50
CA ASN A 137 15.62 -15.89 2.48
C ASN A 137 14.24 -16.51 2.75
N ILE A 138 14.03 -17.72 2.23
CA ILE A 138 12.81 -18.50 2.48
C ILE A 138 13.18 -19.86 3.06
N HIS A 139 12.40 -20.30 4.03
CA HIS A 139 12.58 -21.54 4.74
C HIS A 139 11.34 -22.42 4.51
N ILE A 140 11.57 -23.68 4.16
CA ILE A 140 10.52 -24.70 4.03
C ILE A 140 10.93 -25.96 4.77
N ASP A 141 9.94 -26.65 5.34
CA ASP A 141 10.12 -27.98 5.92
C ASP A 141 9.76 -29.05 4.87
N ALA A 142 10.74 -29.85 4.47
CA ALA A 142 10.55 -30.98 3.57
C ALA A 142 10.45 -32.27 4.40
N VAL A 143 9.29 -32.92 4.35
CA VAL A 143 9.05 -34.17 5.07
C VAL A 143 9.49 -35.35 4.20
N LEU A 144 10.46 -36.11 4.69
CA LEU A 144 11.00 -37.31 4.04
C LEU A 144 10.50 -38.55 4.77
N ASN A 145 10.21 -39.62 4.04
CA ASN A 145 10.06 -40.93 4.64
C ASN A 145 11.45 -41.54 4.97
N VAL A 146 11.47 -42.55 5.83
CA VAL A 146 12.71 -43.21 6.27
C VAL A 146 13.49 -43.81 5.10
N ALA A 147 12.80 -44.38 4.11
CA ALA A 147 13.44 -45.00 2.94
C ALA A 147 14.25 -43.97 2.13
N LEU A 148 13.65 -42.82 1.84
CA LEU A 148 14.29 -41.75 1.08
C LEU A 148 15.40 -41.06 1.88
N ALA A 149 15.23 -40.88 3.19
CA ALA A 149 16.29 -40.35 4.05
C ALA A 149 17.53 -41.28 4.08
N THR A 150 17.29 -42.59 4.08
CA THR A 150 18.35 -43.62 4.15
C THR A 150 19.02 -43.83 2.80
N LEU A 151 18.24 -44.10 1.75
CA LEU A 151 18.74 -44.49 0.42
C LEU A 151 19.07 -43.28 -0.47
N GLY A 152 18.58 -42.09 -0.11
CA GLY A 152 18.62 -40.93 -0.98
C GLY A 152 17.63 -41.05 -2.13
N GLY A 153 17.63 -40.05 -3.00
CA GLY A 153 16.73 -39.98 -4.15
C GLY A 153 16.48 -38.55 -4.58
N THR A 154 15.34 -38.31 -5.20
CA THR A 154 14.94 -36.98 -5.67
C THR A 154 13.54 -36.68 -5.19
N ILE A 155 13.33 -35.46 -4.69
CA ILE A 155 12.00 -35.00 -4.26
C ILE A 155 11.61 -33.74 -5.00
N GLN A 156 10.31 -33.64 -5.23
CA GLN A 156 9.65 -32.40 -5.56
C GLN A 156 8.99 -31.86 -4.29
N PHE A 157 9.15 -30.57 -4.06
CA PHE A 157 8.54 -29.86 -2.94
C PHE A 157 8.23 -28.45 -3.42
N PRO A 158 7.31 -27.74 -2.73
CA PRO A 158 7.00 -26.37 -3.09
C PRO A 158 8.25 -25.50 -3.02
N THR A 159 8.71 -25.03 -4.17
CA THR A 159 9.74 -24.00 -4.30
C THR A 159 9.12 -22.80 -4.98
N LEU A 160 9.74 -21.63 -4.84
CA LEU A 160 9.26 -20.44 -5.57
C LEU A 160 9.40 -20.60 -7.10
N THR A 161 10.25 -21.52 -7.54
CA THR A 161 10.75 -21.66 -8.92
C THR A 161 10.44 -23.03 -9.56
N GLY A 162 9.89 -23.99 -8.82
CA GLY A 162 9.57 -25.33 -9.32
C GLY A 162 10.74 -26.32 -9.37
N ASP A 163 11.80 -26.11 -8.58
CA ASP A 163 13.01 -26.93 -8.60
C ASP A 163 12.83 -28.32 -7.95
N VAL A 164 13.56 -29.31 -8.48
CA VAL A 164 13.67 -30.67 -7.92
C VAL A 164 14.96 -30.75 -7.08
N LEU A 165 14.89 -31.33 -5.87
CA LEU A 165 16.06 -31.46 -4.99
C LEU A 165 16.51 -32.92 -4.86
N LYS A 166 17.82 -33.14 -5.04
CA LYS A 166 18.46 -34.42 -4.76
C LYS A 166 18.74 -34.56 -3.26
N VAL A 167 18.18 -35.60 -2.67
CA VAL A 167 18.43 -36.01 -1.29
C VAL A 167 19.60 -36.99 -1.28
N ARG A 168 20.60 -36.73 -0.44
CA ARG A 168 21.76 -37.63 -0.30
C ARG A 168 21.39 -38.84 0.56
N PRO A 169 21.94 -40.02 0.27
CA PRO A 169 21.82 -41.16 1.19
C PRO A 169 22.33 -40.80 2.59
N GLY A 170 21.66 -41.30 3.62
CA GLY A 170 21.97 -41.01 5.02
C GLY A 170 21.65 -39.58 5.47
N THR A 171 20.70 -38.89 4.83
CA THR A 171 20.25 -37.55 5.25
C THR A 171 19.63 -37.62 6.65
N GLN A 172 20.15 -36.81 7.57
CA GLN A 172 19.73 -36.82 8.96
C GLN A 172 18.52 -35.90 9.22
N PRO A 173 17.66 -36.21 10.22
CA PRO A 173 16.63 -35.28 10.68
C PRO A 173 17.22 -33.94 11.10
N GLY A 174 16.60 -32.83 10.69
CA GLY A 174 17.08 -31.47 10.99
C GLY A 174 18.24 -31.01 10.10
N GLN A 175 18.80 -31.87 9.25
CA GLN A 175 19.76 -31.45 8.23
C GLN A 175 19.11 -30.45 7.28
N LYS A 176 19.88 -29.44 6.87
CA LYS A 176 19.43 -28.41 5.94
C LYS A 176 20.24 -28.39 4.65
N VAL A 177 19.59 -28.06 3.56
CA VAL A 177 20.21 -27.75 2.27
C VAL A 177 19.86 -26.33 1.86
N VAL A 178 20.83 -25.63 1.28
CA VAL A 178 20.67 -24.26 0.80
C VAL A 178 20.66 -24.26 -0.72
N LEU A 179 19.56 -23.81 -1.30
CA LEU A 179 19.43 -23.53 -2.72
C LEU A 179 19.77 -22.06 -2.95
N LYS A 180 20.96 -21.83 -3.50
CA LYS A 180 21.48 -20.47 -3.71
C LYS A 180 20.65 -19.69 -4.73
N ASN A 181 20.39 -18.41 -4.48
CA ASN A 181 19.63 -17.51 -5.36
C ASN A 181 18.19 -17.97 -5.66
N LYS A 182 17.60 -18.83 -4.82
CA LYS A 182 16.22 -19.33 -4.96
C LYS A 182 15.24 -18.72 -3.94
N GLY A 183 15.68 -17.70 -3.19
CA GLY A 183 14.86 -16.92 -2.27
C GLY A 183 14.16 -15.74 -2.95
N ILE A 184 13.91 -14.70 -2.18
CA ILE A 184 13.17 -13.50 -2.60
C ILE A 184 14.14 -12.51 -3.26
N LYS A 185 13.68 -11.85 -4.33
CA LYS A 185 14.41 -10.76 -4.97
C LYS A 185 14.59 -9.61 -3.98
N THR A 186 15.82 -9.14 -3.80
CA THR A 186 16.11 -7.96 -2.99
C THR A 186 15.71 -6.69 -3.72
N ARG A 187 15.15 -5.71 -3.00
CA ARG A 187 14.74 -4.43 -3.56
C ARG A 187 15.94 -3.69 -4.19
N ASN A 188 15.72 -3.09 -5.36
CA ASN A 188 16.72 -2.32 -6.12
C ASN A 188 18.01 -3.08 -6.51
N SER A 189 17.99 -4.41 -6.47
CA SER A 189 19.11 -5.25 -6.88
C SER A 189 18.64 -6.40 -7.76
N TYR A 190 19.56 -6.93 -8.56
CA TYR A 190 19.37 -8.17 -9.32
C TYR A 190 19.65 -9.43 -8.47
N SER A 191 20.07 -9.27 -7.22
CA SER A 191 20.30 -10.38 -6.29
C SER A 191 19.01 -10.98 -5.74
N PHE A 192 19.10 -12.27 -5.44
CA PHE A 192 18.07 -13.04 -4.76
C PHE A 192 18.65 -13.56 -3.45
N GLY A 193 17.80 -13.72 -2.44
CA GLY A 193 18.17 -14.52 -1.28
C GLY A 193 18.24 -16.00 -1.61
N ASP A 194 18.37 -16.81 -0.58
CA ASP A 194 18.48 -18.27 -0.69
C ASP A 194 17.22 -18.97 -0.18
N GLN A 195 16.99 -20.18 -0.66
CA GLN A 195 15.96 -21.07 -0.11
C GLN A 195 16.60 -22.15 0.77
N TYR A 196 16.18 -22.21 2.03
CA TYR A 196 16.58 -23.18 3.02
C TYR A 196 15.55 -24.29 3.10
N VAL A 197 15.98 -25.51 2.84
CA VAL A 197 15.15 -26.70 2.94
C VAL A 197 15.57 -27.44 4.21
N HIS A 198 14.66 -27.53 5.17
CA HIS A 198 14.86 -28.23 6.44
C HIS A 198 14.24 -29.61 6.35
N PHE A 199 15.04 -30.66 6.45
CA PHE A 199 14.53 -32.02 6.34
C PHE A 199 13.95 -32.49 7.67
N LYS A 200 12.70 -32.96 7.63
CA LYS A 200 12.04 -33.66 8.73
C LYS A 200 11.81 -35.10 8.29
N VAL A 201 12.28 -36.07 9.06
CA VAL A 201 12.02 -37.48 8.74
C VAL A 201 10.75 -37.91 9.47
N SER A 202 9.74 -38.29 8.71
CA SER A 202 8.52 -38.90 9.25
C SER A 202 8.70 -40.40 9.33
N ILE A 203 8.49 -40.94 10.53
CA ILE A 203 8.44 -42.38 10.76
C ILE A 203 6.96 -42.76 10.68
N PRO A 204 6.56 -43.59 9.70
CA PRO A 204 5.17 -44.00 9.55
C PRO A 204 4.72 -44.80 10.78
N ASN A 205 3.45 -44.67 11.14
CA ASN A 205 2.87 -45.44 12.22
C ASN A 205 2.56 -46.88 11.75
N LYS A 206 2.48 -47.83 12.69
CA LYS A 206 2.22 -49.25 12.40
C LYS A 206 1.01 -49.50 11.47
N LYS A 207 -0.02 -48.66 11.52
CA LYS A 207 -1.22 -48.75 10.67
C LYS A 207 -0.97 -48.37 9.20
N GLU A 208 0.05 -47.58 8.92
CA GLU A 208 0.42 -47.12 7.57
C GLU A 208 1.47 -48.03 6.92
N MET A 209 1.99 -49.00 7.68
CA MET A 209 2.98 -49.99 7.24
C MET A 209 2.35 -51.34 6.85
N THR A 210 1.05 -51.38 6.52
CA THR A 210 0.45 -52.60 5.97
C THR A 210 0.96 -52.82 4.56
N VAL A 211 1.76 -53.88 4.43
CA VAL A 211 2.19 -54.40 3.13
C VAL A 211 0.96 -55.06 2.51
N ASP A 212 0.43 -54.49 1.43
CA ASP A 212 -0.51 -55.22 0.57
C ASP A 212 0.24 -56.47 0.07
N HIS A 213 -0.19 -57.64 0.56
CA HIS A 213 0.30 -58.96 0.16
C HIS A 213 -0.42 -59.45 -1.08
#